data_AF-A0A938YVR1-F1
#
_entry.id   AF-A0A938YVR1-F1
#
_cell.length_a   1.000
_cell.length_b   1.000
_cell.length_c   1.000
_cell.angle_alpha   90.00
_cell.angle_beta   90.00
_cell.angle_gamma   90.00
#
_symmetry.space_group_name_H-M   'P 1'
#
loop_
_entity.id
_entity.type
_entity.pdbx_description
1 polymer ?
#
loop_
_entity_poly.entity_id
_entity_poly.type
_entity_poly.pdbx_seq_one_letter_code
_entity_poly.pdbx_strand_id
1 'polypeptide(L)'
;MTVESNRILGGIGAALIVVSAFGPLLVLPMLFDEYLNSGPLASPFSSILGLAGLAGIILFMVAMRRFAGIYKTPSIFDNALYGVLSSIVVSVVAAILMLVIMFMNWSNIVSTFNPVPSQINFESILAYAVPAIPFFSIGGLVQALFMMRAFNMLAVKSDVRLFRTAGLALVAGSVLSLILASVGALLFLSASISATAAILAVPFAAITINSLAWVFSAKAFFSIKPPTGQPHLKSPATGQTCYCPNCGAENPPDAAFCNRCGNKL
;
A
#
# COMPACT_ATOMS: atom_id res chain seq x y z
N MET A 1 -13.49 -0.72 21.12
CA MET A 1 -13.25 -1.72 20.04
C MET A 1 -12.18 -2.68 20.51
N THR A 2 -12.41 -3.99 20.36
CA THR A 2 -11.52 -5.05 20.87
C THR A 2 -10.24 -5.16 20.02
N VAL A 3 -9.16 -5.67 20.62
CA VAL A 3 -7.89 -5.94 19.92
C VAL A 3 -8.12 -6.86 18.72
N GLU A 4 -9.08 -7.78 18.82
CA GLU A 4 -9.48 -8.69 17.75
C GLU A 4 -10.01 -7.96 16.50
N SER A 5 -10.88 -6.96 16.67
CA SER A 5 -11.39 -6.15 15.54
C SER A 5 -10.25 -5.44 14.81
N ASN A 6 -9.28 -4.89 15.55
CA ASN A 6 -8.16 -4.15 14.97
C ASN A 6 -7.19 -5.08 14.23
N ARG A 7 -7.02 -6.30 14.76
CA ARG A 7 -6.22 -7.36 14.14
C ARG A 7 -6.78 -7.77 12.78
N ILE A 8 -8.09 -8.00 12.72
CA ILE A 8 -8.79 -8.37 11.50
C ILE A 8 -8.69 -7.24 10.47
N LEU A 9 -8.86 -5.98 10.89
CA LEU A 9 -8.76 -4.83 10.00
C LEU A 9 -7.38 -4.71 9.35
N GLY A 10 -6.30 -4.87 10.14
CA GLY A 10 -4.92 -4.82 9.62
C GLY A 10 -4.58 -6.00 8.71
N GLY A 11 -5.04 -7.21 9.08
CA GLY A 11 -4.85 -8.42 8.28
C GLY A 11 -5.57 -8.36 6.92
N ILE A 12 -6.84 -7.94 6.89
CA ILE A 12 -7.61 -7.74 5.65
C ILE A 12 -6.99 -6.62 4.81
N GLY A 13 -6.60 -5.50 5.43
CA GLY A 13 -5.95 -4.40 4.73
C GLY A 13 -4.69 -4.84 3.99
N ALA A 14 -3.80 -5.57 4.68
CA ALA A 14 -2.61 -6.14 4.08
C ALA A 14 -2.92 -7.18 2.98
N ALA A 15 -3.92 -8.03 3.18
CA ALA A 15 -4.33 -9.03 2.18
C ALA A 15 -4.89 -8.38 0.90
N LEU A 16 -5.66 -7.30 1.02
CA LEU A 16 -6.15 -6.55 -0.14
C LEU A 16 -5.01 -5.90 -0.92
N ILE A 17 -3.97 -5.41 -0.22
CA ILE A 17 -2.76 -4.90 -0.87
C ILE A 17 -2.06 -6.03 -1.64
N VAL A 18 -1.93 -7.23 -1.06
CA VAL A 18 -1.39 -8.41 -1.76
C VAL A 18 -2.18 -8.70 -3.05
N VAL A 19 -3.50 -8.79 -2.96
CA VAL A 19 -4.37 -9.09 -4.12
C VAL A 19 -4.20 -8.03 -5.21
N SER A 20 -4.15 -6.75 -4.84
CA SER A 20 -3.92 -5.66 -5.79
C SER A 20 -2.54 -5.72 -6.46
N ALA A 21 -1.51 -6.13 -5.72
CA ALA A 21 -0.14 -6.23 -6.22
C ALA A 21 0.09 -7.47 -7.11
N PHE A 22 -0.61 -8.57 -6.87
CA PHE A 22 -0.54 -9.78 -7.70
C PHE A 22 -1.43 -9.73 -8.93
N GLY A 23 -2.43 -8.85 -8.96
CA GLY A 23 -3.31 -8.65 -10.11
C GLY A 23 -2.55 -8.47 -11.44
N PRO A 24 -1.63 -7.50 -11.55
CA PRO A 24 -0.80 -7.34 -12.75
C PRO A 24 0.06 -8.57 -13.08
N LEU A 25 0.48 -9.32 -12.05
CA LEU A 25 1.29 -10.54 -12.21
C LEU A 25 0.49 -11.67 -12.85
N LEU A 26 -0.78 -11.82 -12.46
CA LEU A 26 -1.69 -12.85 -12.96
C LEU A 26 -2.12 -12.60 -14.41
N VAL A 27 -2.23 -11.32 -14.79
CA VAL A 27 -2.60 -10.92 -16.15
C VAL A 27 -1.37 -10.76 -17.04
N LEU A 28 -0.14 -10.88 -16.53
CA LEU A 28 1.09 -10.74 -17.32
C LEU A 28 1.15 -11.67 -18.56
N PRO A 29 0.75 -12.96 -18.50
CA PRO A 29 0.71 -13.82 -19.67
C PRO A 29 -0.35 -13.39 -20.70
N MET A 30 -1.50 -12.90 -20.23
CA MET A 30 -2.56 -12.35 -21.10
C MET A 30 -2.15 -11.01 -21.71
N LEU A 31 -1.49 -10.13 -20.95
CA LEU A 31 -0.95 -8.86 -21.43
C LEU A 31 0.10 -9.07 -22.53
N PHE A 32 0.90 -10.13 -22.47
CA PHE A 32 1.92 -10.36 -23.52
C PHE A 32 1.31 -10.66 -24.89
N ASP A 33 0.22 -11.43 -24.96
CA ASP A 33 -0.46 -11.77 -26.23
C ASP A 33 -1.48 -10.70 -26.67
N GLU A 34 -2.16 -10.06 -25.72
CA GLU A 34 -3.30 -9.19 -25.98
C GLU A 34 -2.89 -7.71 -26.12
N TYR A 35 -1.85 -7.24 -25.42
CA TYR A 35 -1.29 -5.89 -25.58
C TYR A 35 -0.66 -5.68 -26.97
N LEU A 36 -0.18 -6.74 -27.61
CA LEU A 36 0.30 -6.71 -28.98
C LEU A 36 -0.83 -6.65 -30.03
N ASN A 37 -2.07 -7.07 -29.69
CA ASN A 37 -3.10 -7.34 -30.70
C ASN A 37 -4.47 -6.63 -30.52
N SER A 38 -4.90 -6.17 -29.34
CA SER A 38 -6.29 -5.69 -29.14
C SER A 38 -6.46 -4.26 -28.59
N GLY A 39 -5.39 -3.48 -28.44
CA GLY A 39 -5.49 -2.07 -28.05
C GLY A 39 -5.82 -1.83 -26.57
N PRO A 40 -5.96 -0.57 -26.13
CA PRO A 40 -5.83 -0.14 -24.73
C PRO A 40 -7.12 -0.29 -23.92
N LEU A 41 -7.99 -1.24 -24.26
CA LEU A 41 -9.04 -1.66 -23.33
C LEU A 41 -8.39 -2.51 -22.25
N ALA A 42 -7.64 -1.83 -21.38
CA ALA A 42 -7.28 -2.31 -20.06
C ALA A 42 -8.54 -2.97 -19.48
N SER A 43 -8.43 -4.27 -19.22
CA SER A 43 -9.56 -5.04 -18.75
C SER A 43 -10.15 -4.34 -17.51
N PRO A 44 -11.50 -4.28 -17.37
CA PRO A 44 -12.15 -3.68 -16.21
C PRO A 44 -11.63 -4.25 -14.87
N PHE A 45 -10.99 -5.42 -14.91
CA PHE A 45 -10.26 -6.04 -13.81
C PHE A 45 -9.15 -5.16 -13.21
N SER A 46 -8.37 -4.42 -14.03
CA SER A 46 -7.27 -3.57 -13.52
C SER A 46 -7.77 -2.43 -12.64
N SER A 47 -8.86 -1.77 -13.04
CA SER A 47 -9.50 -0.69 -12.29
C SER A 47 -10.06 -1.19 -10.95
N ILE A 48 -10.69 -2.37 -10.95
CA ILE A 48 -11.24 -2.99 -9.72
C ILE A 48 -10.12 -3.34 -8.75
N LEU A 49 -9.02 -3.90 -9.24
CA LEU A 49 -7.85 -4.24 -8.41
C LEU A 49 -7.16 -3.01 -7.83
N GLY A 50 -7.11 -1.91 -8.59
CA GLY A 50 -6.61 -0.62 -8.09
C GLY A 50 -7.43 -0.09 -6.91
N LEU A 51 -8.77 -0.13 -7.01
CA LEU A 51 -9.67 0.27 -5.92
C LEU A 51 -9.51 -0.64 -4.68
N ALA A 52 -9.30 -1.94 -4.90
CA ALA A 52 -9.05 -2.89 -3.81
C ALA A 52 -7.74 -2.55 -3.06
N GLY A 53 -6.68 -2.16 -3.79
CA GLY A 53 -5.42 -1.73 -3.20
C GLY A 53 -5.58 -0.46 -2.35
N LEU A 54 -6.33 0.53 -2.86
CA LEU A 54 -6.63 1.76 -2.12
C LEU A 54 -7.43 1.47 -0.84
N ALA A 55 -8.48 0.64 -0.92
CA ALA A 55 -9.24 0.19 0.24
C ALA A 55 -8.33 -0.54 1.25
N GLY A 56 -7.42 -1.39 0.76
CA GLY A 56 -6.44 -2.11 1.56
C GLY A 56 -5.53 -1.18 2.36
N ILE A 57 -4.96 -0.16 1.71
CA ILE A 57 -4.10 0.85 2.37
C ILE A 57 -4.88 1.62 3.43
N ILE A 58 -6.12 2.03 3.16
CA ILE A 58 -6.95 2.74 4.13
C ILE A 58 -7.21 1.87 5.37
N LEU A 59 -7.63 0.61 5.17
CA LEU A 59 -7.88 -0.32 6.27
C LEU A 59 -6.61 -0.59 7.09
N PHE A 60 -5.48 -0.78 6.41
CA PHE A 60 -4.17 -0.94 7.04
C PHE A 60 -3.82 0.29 7.90
N MET A 61 -4.01 1.50 7.38
CA MET A 61 -3.74 2.75 8.10
C MET A 61 -4.64 2.94 9.32
N VAL A 62 -5.93 2.61 9.21
CA VAL A 62 -6.84 2.63 10.37
C VAL A 62 -6.39 1.63 11.44
N ALA A 63 -5.95 0.42 11.04
CA ALA A 63 -5.42 -0.56 11.98
C ALA A 63 -4.16 -0.06 12.69
N MET A 64 -3.20 0.50 11.93
CA MET A 64 -1.97 1.09 12.48
C MET A 64 -2.26 2.20 13.49
N ARG A 65 -3.22 3.09 13.20
CA ARG A 65 -3.64 4.16 14.12
C ARG A 65 -4.17 3.58 15.43
N ARG A 66 -4.99 2.53 15.36
CA ARG A 66 -5.57 1.89 16.55
C ARG A 66 -4.51 1.16 17.38
N PHE A 67 -3.57 0.46 16.74
CA PHE A 67 -2.46 -0.18 17.45
C PHE A 67 -1.51 0.83 18.09
N ALA A 68 -1.25 1.97 17.43
CA ALA A 68 -0.50 3.07 18.03
C ALA A 68 -1.16 3.57 19.33
N GLY A 69 -2.50 3.65 19.34
CA GLY A 69 -3.28 3.97 20.54
C GLY A 69 -3.18 2.91 21.65
N ILE A 70 -3.34 1.62 21.30
CA ILE A 70 -3.25 0.51 22.27
C ILE A 70 -1.87 0.45 22.93
N TYR A 71 -0.81 0.58 22.13
CA TYR A 71 0.57 0.51 22.61
C TYR A 71 1.11 1.86 23.12
N LYS A 72 0.28 2.91 23.18
CA LYS A 72 0.64 4.28 23.58
C LYS A 72 1.94 4.79 22.91
N THR A 73 2.11 4.44 21.64
CA THR A 73 3.33 4.74 20.87
C THR A 73 2.93 5.38 19.54
N PRO A 74 2.72 6.72 19.48
CA PRO A 74 2.20 7.40 18.28
C PRO A 74 3.10 7.23 17.06
N SER A 75 4.42 7.09 17.28
CA SER A 75 5.42 6.89 16.23
C SER A 75 5.18 5.65 15.37
N ILE A 76 4.38 4.67 15.83
CA ILE A 76 3.94 3.55 15.00
C ILE A 76 3.15 4.05 13.79
N PHE A 77 2.15 4.88 14.05
CA PHE A 77 1.28 5.41 13.02
C PHE A 77 1.99 6.50 12.21
N ASP A 78 2.74 7.38 12.87
CA ASP A 78 3.43 8.49 12.20
C ASP A 78 4.42 7.97 11.16
N ASN A 79 5.22 6.96 11.48
CA ASN A 79 6.13 6.34 10.51
C ASN A 79 5.36 5.71 9.34
N ALA A 80 4.28 4.97 9.59
CA ALA A 80 3.48 4.37 8.51
C ALA A 80 2.84 5.45 7.62
N LEU A 81 2.33 6.52 8.22
CA LEU A 81 1.73 7.66 7.53
C LEU A 81 2.76 8.41 6.69
N TYR A 82 3.95 8.71 7.24
CA TYR A 82 5.03 9.33 6.49
C TYR A 82 5.49 8.46 5.32
N GLY A 83 5.51 7.14 5.49
CA GLY A 83 5.78 6.21 4.39
C GLY A 83 4.80 6.39 3.23
N VAL A 84 3.49 6.35 3.51
CA VAL A 84 2.45 6.52 2.47
C VAL A 84 2.44 7.93 1.87
N LEU A 85 2.56 8.98 2.70
CA LEU A 85 2.61 10.35 2.22
C LEU A 85 3.85 10.60 1.33
N SER A 86 5.00 10.04 1.72
CA SER A 86 6.24 10.20 0.95
C SER A 86 6.15 9.56 -0.43
N SER A 87 5.52 8.38 -0.58
CA SER A 87 5.35 7.77 -1.90
C SER A 87 4.37 8.53 -2.77
N ILE A 88 3.32 9.14 -2.20
CA ILE A 88 2.43 10.03 -2.94
C ILE A 88 3.23 11.22 -3.48
N VAL A 89 4.00 11.90 -2.63
CA VAL A 89 4.81 13.07 -3.05
C VAL A 89 5.80 12.69 -4.15
N VAL A 90 6.56 11.60 -3.98
CA VAL A 90 7.54 11.17 -4.99
C VAL A 90 6.84 10.74 -6.29
N SER A 91 5.68 10.08 -6.22
CA SER A 91 4.91 9.69 -7.41
C SER A 91 4.39 10.91 -8.17
N VAL A 92 3.94 11.96 -7.47
CA VAL A 92 3.52 13.22 -8.10
C VAL A 92 4.70 13.91 -8.78
N VAL A 93 5.86 13.98 -8.12
CA VAL A 93 7.08 14.55 -8.71
C VAL A 93 7.51 13.76 -9.95
N ALA A 94 7.50 12.43 -9.88
CA ALA A 94 7.83 11.56 -11.01
C ALA A 94 6.82 11.72 -12.17
N ALA A 95 5.52 11.86 -11.88
CA ALA A 95 4.50 12.13 -12.88
C ALA A 95 4.68 13.50 -13.56
N ILE A 96 5.03 14.54 -12.80
CA ILE A 96 5.35 15.86 -13.37
C ILE A 96 6.60 15.77 -14.26
N LEU A 97 7.66 15.11 -13.81
CA LEU A 97 8.87 14.90 -14.62
C LEU A 97 8.55 14.14 -15.91
N MET A 98 7.76 13.08 -15.83
CA MET A 98 7.29 12.32 -16.99
C MET A 98 6.50 13.23 -17.95
N LEU A 99 5.58 14.04 -17.44
CA LEU A 99 4.80 14.98 -18.24
C LEU A 99 5.72 16.00 -18.93
N VAL A 100 6.71 16.56 -18.23
CA VAL A 100 7.71 17.46 -18.83
C VAL A 100 8.49 16.76 -19.95
N ILE A 101 8.94 15.53 -19.75
CA ILE A 101 9.64 14.74 -20.79
C ILE A 101 8.73 14.52 -22.00
N MET A 102 7.45 14.21 -21.79
CA MET A 102 6.48 14.05 -22.87
C MET A 102 6.26 15.36 -23.64
N PHE A 103 6.11 16.49 -22.95
CA PHE A 103 5.96 17.79 -23.59
C PHE A 103 7.21 18.22 -24.39
N MET A 104 8.41 17.93 -23.89
CA MET A 104 9.66 18.18 -24.62
C MET A 104 9.77 17.36 -25.92
N ASN A 105 9.11 16.20 -25.98
CA ASN A 105 9.11 15.30 -27.13
C ASN A 105 7.79 15.32 -27.90
N TRP A 106 6.98 16.36 -27.73
CA TRP A 106 5.62 16.45 -28.27
C TRP A 106 5.57 16.24 -29.79
N SER A 107 6.51 16.80 -30.55
CA SER A 107 6.55 16.62 -32.02
C SER A 107 6.67 15.15 -32.43
N ASN A 108 7.50 14.38 -31.72
CA ASN A 108 7.74 12.97 -31.99
C ASN A 108 6.56 12.10 -31.55
N ILE A 109 5.91 12.46 -30.44
CA ILE A 109 4.69 11.81 -29.98
C ILE A 109 3.55 12.06 -30.98
N VAL A 110 3.38 13.30 -31.44
CA VAL A 110 2.31 13.64 -32.40
C VAL A 110 2.50 12.94 -33.74
N SER A 111 3.73 12.80 -34.23
CA SER A 111 3.99 12.02 -35.46
C SER A 111 3.66 10.54 -35.33
N THR A 112 3.55 10.01 -34.11
CA THR A 112 3.12 8.62 -33.86
C THR A 112 1.61 8.46 -34.09
N PHE A 113 0.83 9.55 -34.03
CA PHE A 113 -0.58 9.56 -34.44
C PHE A 113 -0.68 9.66 -35.97
N ASN A 114 -0.32 8.57 -36.66
CA ASN A 114 -0.55 8.43 -38.10
C ASN A 114 -2.07 8.54 -38.38
N PRO A 115 -2.53 9.11 -39.52
CA PRO A 115 -3.96 9.28 -39.80
C PRO A 115 -4.69 7.97 -40.12
N VAL A 116 -4.02 6.82 -40.03
CA VAL A 116 -4.62 5.50 -40.19
C VAL A 116 -5.14 5.03 -38.82
N PRO A 117 -6.47 4.90 -38.62
CA PRO A 117 -7.09 4.73 -37.28
C PRO A 117 -6.73 3.46 -36.51
N SER A 118 -5.98 2.52 -37.09
CA SER A 118 -5.91 1.16 -36.58
C SER A 118 -4.73 0.85 -35.65
N GLN A 119 -3.63 1.62 -35.64
CA GLN A 119 -2.43 1.23 -34.88
C GLN A 119 -1.75 2.42 -34.19
N ILE A 120 -2.17 2.75 -32.97
CA ILE A 120 -1.39 3.61 -32.07
C ILE A 120 -0.19 2.79 -31.57
N ASN A 121 1.03 3.20 -31.89
CA ASN A 121 2.25 2.53 -31.44
C ASN A 121 2.55 2.90 -29.97
N PHE A 122 1.92 2.21 -29.02
CA PHE A 122 2.06 2.44 -27.58
C PHE A 122 3.50 2.30 -27.06
N GLU A 123 4.32 1.43 -27.66
CA GLU A 123 5.74 1.30 -27.32
C GLU A 123 6.49 2.63 -27.48
N SER A 124 6.15 3.41 -28.50
CA SER A 124 6.78 4.71 -28.76
C SER A 124 6.43 5.75 -27.69
N ILE A 125 5.22 5.68 -27.14
CA ILE A 125 4.79 6.56 -26.04
C ILE A 125 5.45 6.11 -24.74
N LEU A 126 5.47 4.80 -24.51
CA LEU A 126 6.00 4.17 -23.31
C LEU A 126 7.52 4.38 -23.16
N ALA A 127 8.25 4.43 -24.28
CA ALA A 127 9.66 4.78 -24.35
C ALA A 127 10.02 6.08 -23.60
N TYR A 128 9.16 7.10 -23.68
CA TYR A 128 9.39 8.38 -22.99
C TYR A 128 9.19 8.29 -21.47
N ALA A 129 8.49 7.26 -20.98
CA ALA A 129 8.31 7.01 -19.56
C ALA A 129 9.53 6.31 -18.91
N VAL A 130 10.34 5.59 -19.71
CA VAL A 130 11.43 4.75 -19.20
C VAL A 130 12.45 5.51 -18.32
N PRO A 131 12.90 6.72 -18.69
CA PRO A 131 13.83 7.47 -17.86
C PRO A 131 13.25 7.88 -16.48
N ALA A 132 11.92 7.89 -16.33
CA ALA A 132 11.26 8.27 -15.08
C ALA A 132 11.12 7.09 -14.09
N ILE A 133 11.29 5.83 -14.53
CA ILE A 133 11.07 4.64 -13.67
C ILE A 133 11.93 4.66 -12.40
N PRO A 134 13.25 4.98 -12.44
CA PRO A 134 14.07 4.98 -11.23
C PRO A 134 13.54 5.92 -10.14
N PHE A 135 12.89 7.03 -10.52
CA PHE A 135 12.30 7.97 -9.56
C PHE A 135 11.12 7.35 -8.80
N PHE A 136 10.29 6.54 -9.47
CA PHE A 136 9.22 5.78 -8.78
C PHE A 136 9.80 4.78 -7.79
N SER A 137 10.89 4.10 -8.15
CA SER A 137 11.57 3.15 -7.26
C SER A 137 12.21 3.83 -6.04
N ILE A 138 12.71 5.07 -6.17
CA ILE A 138 13.16 5.88 -5.03
C ILE A 138 12.00 6.12 -4.06
N GLY A 139 10.81 6.47 -4.57
CA GLY A 139 9.62 6.65 -3.74
C GLY A 139 9.23 5.39 -2.99
N GLY A 140 9.28 4.24 -3.66
CA GLY A 140 9.08 2.93 -3.03
C GLY A 140 10.07 2.63 -1.92
N LEU A 141 11.36 2.97 -2.12
CA LEU A 141 12.40 2.79 -1.11
C LEU A 141 12.16 3.67 0.12
N VAL A 142 11.85 4.96 -0.06
CA VAL A 142 11.54 5.86 1.05
C VAL A 142 10.34 5.35 1.84
N GLN A 143 9.26 4.94 1.16
CA GLN A 143 8.10 4.32 1.78
C GLN A 143 8.48 3.07 2.59
N ALA A 144 9.29 2.18 2.03
CA ALA A 144 9.72 0.96 2.69
C ALA A 144 10.55 1.22 3.95
N LEU A 145 11.42 2.23 3.95
CA LEU A 145 12.22 2.60 5.13
C LEU A 145 11.33 3.08 6.28
N PHE A 146 10.34 3.91 6.00
CA PHE A 146 9.37 4.37 6.98
C PHE A 146 8.48 3.22 7.49
N MET A 147 8.00 2.36 6.60
CA MET A 147 7.19 1.21 6.97
C MET A 147 7.98 0.18 7.81
N MET A 148 9.26 -0.04 7.49
CA MET A 148 10.16 -0.90 8.27
C MET A 148 10.28 -0.40 9.71
N ARG A 149 10.41 0.92 9.91
CA ARG A 149 10.44 1.52 11.26
C ARG A 149 9.13 1.26 12.01
N ALA A 150 8.00 1.45 11.36
CA ALA A 150 6.69 1.18 11.94
C ALA A 150 6.53 -0.30 12.35
N PHE A 151 6.90 -1.23 11.45
CA PHE A 151 6.83 -2.66 11.73
C PHE A 151 7.81 -3.13 12.80
N ASN A 152 9.03 -2.59 12.86
CA ASN A 152 9.96 -2.91 13.95
C ASN A 152 9.40 -2.50 15.32
N MET A 153 8.73 -1.35 15.41
CA MET A 153 8.06 -0.93 16.63
C MET A 153 6.89 -1.86 17.00
N LEU A 154 6.07 -2.27 16.02
CA LEU A 154 5.03 -3.27 16.25
C LEU A 154 5.62 -4.60 16.73
N ALA A 155 6.70 -5.08 16.12
CA ALA A 155 7.32 -6.34 16.50
C ALA A 155 7.73 -6.36 17.97
N VAL A 156 8.32 -5.25 18.46
CA VAL A 156 8.73 -5.11 19.86
C VAL A 156 7.52 -5.03 20.81
N LYS A 157 6.46 -4.32 20.43
CA LYS A 157 5.28 -4.13 21.29
C LYS A 157 4.30 -5.30 21.27
N SER A 158 4.24 -6.06 20.19
CA SER A 158 3.33 -7.20 20.01
C SER A 158 4.00 -8.55 20.26
N ASP A 159 5.33 -8.59 20.42
CA ASP A 159 6.15 -9.81 20.48
C ASP A 159 6.02 -10.72 19.23
N VAL A 160 5.51 -10.17 18.11
CA VAL A 160 5.38 -10.88 16.84
C VAL A 160 6.57 -10.57 15.93
N ARG A 161 7.54 -11.49 15.88
CA ARG A 161 8.76 -11.34 15.05
C ARG A 161 8.48 -11.20 13.54
N LEU A 162 7.33 -11.67 13.04
CA LEU A 162 6.97 -11.59 11.61
C LEU A 162 6.91 -10.14 11.10
N PHE A 163 6.58 -9.16 11.94
CA PHE A 163 6.61 -7.75 11.52
C PHE A 163 8.01 -7.29 11.14
N ARG A 164 9.04 -7.72 11.87
CA ARG A 164 10.44 -7.41 11.54
C ARG A 164 10.82 -8.01 10.17
N THR A 165 10.42 -9.24 9.92
CA THR A 165 10.64 -9.91 8.63
C THR A 165 9.92 -9.20 7.49
N ALA A 166 8.66 -8.78 7.69
CA ALA A 166 7.91 -8.01 6.71
C ALA A 166 8.59 -6.66 6.38
N GLY A 167 9.05 -5.93 7.40
CA GLY A 167 9.77 -4.67 7.19
C GLY A 167 11.08 -4.83 6.42
N LEU A 168 11.86 -5.87 6.74
CA LEU A 168 13.09 -6.19 6.02
C LEU A 168 12.81 -6.57 4.55
N ALA A 169 11.75 -7.37 4.32
CA ALA A 169 11.35 -7.78 2.98
C ALA A 169 10.91 -6.58 2.11
N LEU A 170 10.18 -5.61 2.68
CA LEU A 170 9.81 -4.36 1.98
C LEU A 170 11.06 -3.59 1.51
N VAL A 171 12.05 -3.42 2.40
CA VAL A 171 13.28 -2.69 2.06
C VAL A 171 14.12 -3.46 1.04
N ALA A 172 14.29 -4.77 1.22
CA ALA A 172 15.03 -5.61 0.28
C ALA A 172 14.39 -5.58 -1.12
N GLY A 173 13.07 -5.72 -1.21
CA GLY A 173 12.32 -5.64 -2.47
C GLY A 173 12.43 -4.25 -3.12
N SER A 174 12.41 -3.17 -2.33
CA SER A 174 12.51 -1.81 -2.86
C SER A 174 13.92 -1.47 -3.34
N VAL A 175 14.97 -1.92 -2.64
CA VAL A 175 16.36 -1.79 -3.10
C VAL A 175 16.56 -2.57 -4.40
N LEU A 176 16.06 -3.79 -4.47
CA LEU A 176 16.13 -4.58 -5.70
C LEU A 176 15.35 -3.91 -6.84
N SER A 177 14.15 -3.37 -6.56
CA SER A 177 13.36 -2.61 -7.54
C SER A 177 14.16 -1.44 -8.10
N LEU A 178 14.84 -0.68 -7.24
CA LEU A 178 15.64 0.47 -7.66
C LEU A 178 16.82 0.06 -8.55
N ILE A 179 17.53 -1.00 -8.18
CA ILE A 179 18.66 -1.52 -8.98
C ILE A 179 18.16 -1.98 -10.35
N LEU A 180 17.12 -2.83 -10.36
CA LEU A 180 16.57 -3.38 -11.59
C LEU A 180 15.98 -2.27 -12.48
N ALA A 181 15.20 -1.34 -11.93
CA ALA A 181 14.67 -0.19 -12.68
C ALA A 181 15.77 0.66 -13.31
N SER A 182 16.85 0.90 -12.57
CA SER A 182 17.99 1.69 -13.07
C SER A 182 18.74 0.95 -14.20
N VAL A 183 19.00 -0.35 -14.03
CA VAL A 183 19.63 -1.18 -15.06
C VAL A 183 18.73 -1.28 -16.30
N GLY A 184 17.43 -1.51 -16.11
CA GLY A 184 16.45 -1.55 -17.20
C GLY A 184 16.39 -0.26 -18.00
N ALA A 185 16.38 0.90 -17.32
CA ALA A 185 16.43 2.19 -17.98
C ALA A 185 17.73 2.39 -18.78
N LEU A 186 18.88 1.99 -18.23
CA LEU A 186 20.17 2.08 -18.94
C LEU A 186 20.22 1.18 -20.17
N LEU A 187 19.73 -0.06 -20.06
CA LEU A 187 19.67 -1.01 -21.19
C LEU A 187 18.72 -0.54 -22.29
N PHE A 188 17.64 0.15 -21.92
CA PHE A 188 16.73 0.76 -22.88
C PHE A 188 17.40 1.92 -23.62
N LEU A 189 18.11 2.79 -22.90
CA LEU A 189 18.85 3.91 -23.50
C LEU A 189 19.98 3.44 -24.43
N SER A 190 20.56 2.26 -24.19
CA SER A 190 21.50 1.61 -25.10
C SER A 190 20.83 0.84 -26.24
N ALA A 191 19.52 1.01 -26.45
CA ALA A 191 18.70 0.30 -27.44
C ALA A 191 18.82 -1.23 -27.37
N SER A 192 19.18 -1.78 -26.20
CA SER A 192 19.41 -3.21 -26.02
C SER A 192 18.13 -3.98 -25.67
N ILE A 193 17.12 -3.28 -25.16
CA ILE A 193 15.79 -3.83 -24.82
C ILE A 193 14.68 -2.85 -25.24
N SER A 194 13.45 -3.34 -25.38
CA SER A 194 12.26 -2.50 -25.64
C SER A 194 11.78 -1.76 -24.38
N ALA A 195 10.93 -0.74 -24.57
CA ALA A 195 10.37 0.01 -23.46
C ALA A 195 9.48 -0.88 -22.58
N THR A 196 8.68 -1.76 -23.20
CA THR A 196 7.88 -2.76 -22.48
C THR A 196 8.74 -3.71 -21.65
N ALA A 197 9.87 -4.18 -22.18
CA ALA A 197 10.78 -5.05 -21.42
C ALA A 197 11.37 -4.30 -20.20
N ALA A 198 11.77 -3.04 -20.38
CA ALA A 198 12.32 -2.20 -19.31
C ALA A 198 11.30 -1.94 -18.18
N ILE A 199 10.01 -1.79 -18.51
CA ILE A 199 8.96 -1.43 -17.54
C ILE A 199 8.32 -2.64 -16.89
N LEU A 200 8.11 -3.74 -17.62
CA LEU A 200 7.33 -4.88 -17.12
C LEU A 200 8.19 -6.06 -16.72
N ALA A 201 9.17 -6.43 -17.54
CA ALA A 201 9.97 -7.64 -17.31
C ALA A 201 11.03 -7.41 -16.22
N VAL A 202 11.73 -6.27 -16.28
CA VAL A 202 12.84 -5.98 -15.37
C VAL A 202 12.43 -5.86 -13.89
N PRO A 203 11.33 -5.17 -13.51
CA PRO A 203 10.94 -5.07 -12.10
C PRO A 203 10.19 -6.30 -11.56
N PHE A 204 9.94 -7.34 -12.36
CA PHE A 204 9.14 -8.50 -11.97
C PHE A 204 9.64 -9.17 -10.68
N ALA A 205 10.94 -9.42 -10.59
CA ALA A 205 11.55 -10.02 -9.40
C ALA A 205 11.41 -9.15 -8.15
N ALA A 206 11.36 -7.83 -8.29
CA ALA A 206 11.19 -6.92 -7.16
C ALA A 206 9.73 -6.86 -6.69
N ILE A 207 8.76 -6.92 -7.63
CA ILE A 207 7.33 -6.95 -7.32
C ILE A 207 7.00 -8.18 -6.48
N THR A 208 7.53 -9.36 -6.84
CA THR A 208 7.24 -10.60 -6.10
C THR A 208 7.76 -10.55 -4.65
N ILE A 209 8.98 -10.04 -4.43
CA ILE A 209 9.55 -9.88 -3.09
C ILE A 209 8.73 -8.89 -2.26
N ASN A 210 8.31 -7.77 -2.86
CA ASN A 210 7.50 -6.78 -2.15
C ASN A 210 6.12 -7.35 -1.76
N SER A 211 5.52 -8.17 -2.62
CA SER A 211 4.25 -8.85 -2.32
C SER A 211 4.39 -9.88 -1.19
N LEU A 212 5.52 -10.59 -1.09
CA LEU A 212 5.79 -11.47 0.06
C LEU A 212 5.83 -10.70 1.38
N ALA A 213 6.35 -9.48 1.37
CA ALA A 213 6.35 -8.62 2.56
C ALA A 213 4.93 -8.33 3.06
N TRP A 214 4.00 -8.06 2.15
CA TRP A 214 2.59 -7.86 2.48
C TRP A 214 1.91 -9.15 2.98
N VAL A 215 2.25 -10.31 2.42
CA VAL A 215 1.80 -11.63 2.95
C VAL A 215 2.29 -11.83 4.39
N PHE A 216 3.57 -11.55 4.66
CA PHE A 216 4.11 -11.63 6.01
C PHE A 216 3.44 -10.64 6.96
N SER A 217 3.13 -9.42 6.50
CA SER A 217 2.42 -8.43 7.31
C SER A 217 1.00 -8.89 7.66
N ALA A 218 0.25 -9.48 6.70
CA ALA A 218 -1.08 -10.01 6.94
C ALA A 218 -1.04 -11.13 7.99
N LYS A 219 -0.14 -12.09 7.81
CA LYS A 219 0.09 -13.18 8.78
C LYS A 219 0.51 -12.63 10.15
N ALA A 220 1.35 -11.59 10.18
CA ALA A 220 1.81 -10.95 11.41
C ALA A 220 0.64 -10.32 12.18
N PHE A 221 -0.27 -9.61 11.51
CA PHE A 221 -1.49 -9.10 12.15
C PHE A 221 -2.29 -10.23 12.76
N PHE A 222 -2.66 -11.27 12.00
CA PHE A 222 -3.44 -12.39 12.55
C PHE A 222 -2.75 -13.12 13.71
N SER A 223 -1.43 -13.00 13.84
CA SER A 223 -0.63 -13.58 14.93
C SER A 223 -0.59 -12.72 16.20
N ILE A 224 -1.11 -11.48 16.20
CA ILE A 224 -1.15 -10.64 17.39
C ILE A 224 -2.05 -11.30 18.44
N LYS A 225 -1.49 -11.53 19.63
CA LYS A 225 -2.22 -11.98 20.81
C LYS A 225 -2.86 -10.78 21.53
N PRO A 226 -4.06 -10.92 22.09
CA PRO A 226 -4.61 -9.90 22.97
C PRO A 226 -3.66 -9.72 24.18
N PRO A 227 -3.41 -8.49 24.65
CA PRO A 227 -2.57 -8.24 25.80
C PRO A 227 -3.16 -8.94 27.03
N THR A 228 -2.44 -9.94 27.53
CA THR A 228 -2.70 -10.59 28.82
C THR A 228 -2.53 -9.55 29.92
N GLY A 229 -3.64 -9.00 30.42
CA GLY A 229 -3.63 -7.94 31.42
C GLY A 229 -4.27 -6.63 30.99
N GLN A 230 -5.01 -6.58 29.87
CA GLN A 230 -6.10 -5.60 29.83
C GLN A 230 -6.99 -5.89 31.05
N PRO A 231 -7.24 -4.90 31.92
CA PRO A 231 -8.43 -5.00 32.74
C PRO A 231 -9.53 -5.14 31.71
N HIS A 232 -10.08 -6.35 31.61
CA HIS A 232 -11.45 -6.49 31.23
C HIS A 232 -12.13 -5.44 32.10
N LEU A 233 -12.55 -4.32 31.50
CA LEU A 233 -13.76 -3.68 31.96
C LEU A 233 -14.68 -4.87 32.12
N LYS A 234 -14.92 -5.23 33.38
CA LYS A 234 -15.82 -6.33 33.72
C LYS A 234 -16.98 -6.09 32.79
N SER A 235 -17.25 -7.02 31.89
CA SER A 235 -18.56 -7.04 31.24
C SER A 235 -19.53 -6.81 32.39
N PRO A 236 -20.32 -5.72 32.42
CA PRO A 236 -21.12 -5.40 33.59
C PRO A 236 -21.90 -6.65 33.91
N ALA A 237 -21.71 -7.14 35.13
CA ALA A 237 -22.46 -8.26 35.63
C ALA A 237 -23.92 -7.91 35.35
N THR A 238 -24.57 -8.78 34.58
CA THR A 238 -25.92 -8.65 34.08
C THR A 238 -26.83 -8.13 35.20
N GLY A 239 -27.33 -6.88 35.10
CA GLY A 239 -28.48 -6.43 35.90
C GLY A 239 -28.41 -5.10 36.66
N GLN A 240 -27.35 -4.29 36.60
CA GLN A 240 -27.40 -2.93 37.15
C GLN A 240 -27.14 -1.89 36.06
N THR A 241 -28.15 -1.08 35.73
CA THR A 241 -28.05 0.05 34.82
C THR A 241 -28.20 1.33 35.63
N CYS A 242 -27.41 2.36 35.30
CA CYS A 242 -27.51 3.68 35.93
C CYS A 242 -28.07 4.69 34.92
N TYR A 243 -28.84 5.67 35.41
CA TYR A 243 -29.42 6.71 34.57
C TYR A 243 -28.67 8.02 34.75
N CYS A 244 -28.38 8.70 33.64
CA CYS A 244 -27.72 10.00 33.69
C CYS A 244 -28.64 11.06 34.33
N PRO A 245 -28.20 11.78 35.38
CA PRO A 245 -29.03 12.79 36.05
C PRO A 245 -29.31 14.02 35.17
N ASN A 246 -28.51 14.26 34.12
CA ASN A 246 -28.66 15.43 33.24
C ASN A 246 -29.57 15.18 32.02
N CYS A 247 -29.56 13.96 31.45
CA CYS A 247 -30.29 13.67 30.21
C CYS A 247 -31.19 12.42 30.25
N GLY A 248 -31.21 11.70 31.37
CA GLY A 248 -32.01 10.48 31.56
C GLY A 248 -31.56 9.28 30.74
N ALA A 249 -30.41 9.35 30.05
CA ALA A 249 -29.93 8.22 29.25
C ALA A 249 -29.46 7.05 30.11
N GLU A 250 -29.78 5.85 29.67
CA GLU A 250 -29.31 4.60 30.26
C GLU A 250 -27.81 4.41 29.98
N ASN A 251 -27.06 4.14 31.05
CA ASN A 251 -25.63 3.93 31.02
C ASN A 251 -25.25 2.67 31.82
N PRO A 252 -24.16 1.99 31.42
CA PRO A 252 -23.64 0.88 32.19
C PRO A 252 -23.10 1.37 33.54
N PRO A 253 -23.14 0.55 34.60
CA PRO A 253 -22.93 0.97 35.99
C PRO A 253 -21.47 1.38 36.28
N ASP A 254 -20.55 1.02 35.38
CA ASP A 254 -19.13 1.36 35.41
C ASP A 254 -18.77 2.54 34.47
N ALA A 255 -19.76 3.18 33.83
CA ALA A 255 -19.52 4.34 32.99
C ALA A 255 -19.14 5.57 33.83
N ALA A 256 -17.96 6.14 33.56
CA ALA A 256 -17.54 7.41 34.15
C ALA A 256 -18.22 8.65 33.52
N PHE A 257 -18.72 8.50 32.28
CA PHE A 257 -19.35 9.57 31.51
C PHE A 257 -20.56 9.04 30.74
N CYS A 258 -21.56 9.91 30.57
CA CYS A 258 -22.79 9.61 29.86
C CYS A 258 -22.56 9.43 28.35
N ASN A 259 -23.04 8.31 27.80
CA ASN A 259 -23.01 7.98 26.37
C ASN A 259 -23.81 8.93 25.46
N ARG A 260 -24.75 9.71 26.00
CA ARG A 260 -25.64 10.60 25.24
C ARG A 260 -25.25 12.06 25.32
N CYS A 261 -24.92 12.57 26.51
CA CYS A 261 -24.64 13.99 26.72
C CYS A 261 -23.19 14.30 27.14
N GLY A 262 -22.37 13.30 27.44
CA GLY A 262 -20.96 13.49 27.81
C GLY A 262 -20.72 13.99 29.24
N ASN A 263 -21.76 14.29 30.04
CA ASN A 263 -21.59 14.65 31.45
C ASN A 263 -21.07 13.47 32.27
N LYS A 264 -20.35 13.77 33.34
CA LYS A 264 -19.90 12.80 34.33
C LYS A 264 -21.10 12.16 35.04
N LEU A 265 -21.07 10.84 35.22
CA LEU A 265 -22.10 10.05 35.92
C LEU A 265 -21.78 9.93 37.41
#